data_AF-A0A1Q7FYX4-F1
#
_entry.id   AF-A0A1Q7FYX4-F1
#
_cell.length_a   1.000
_cell.length_b   1.000
_cell.length_c   1.000
_cell.angle_alpha   90.00
_cell.angle_beta   90.00
_cell.angle_gamma   90.00
#
_symmetry.space_group_name_H-M   'P 1'
#
loop_
_entity.id
_entity.type
_entity.pdbx_description
1 polymer ?
#
loop_
_entity_poly.entity_id
_entity_poly.type
_entity_poly.pdbx_seq_one_letter_code
_entity_poly.pdbx_strand_id
1 'polypeptide(L)'
;MGARVRTVEYFYVMVHDRPGEAYRLLSQLESEQVNLLAFNAIPMGPDHTQLVLFPDNSDLLTKTAARTGLRLTGPQRALLVQDDESSRRALICSPNVFNCLG
;
A
#
# COMPACT_ATOMS: atom_id res chain seq x y z
N MET A 1 20.17 6.90 17.58
CA MET A 1 18.75 7.32 17.63
C MET A 1 18.50 8.33 16.53
N GLY A 2 17.83 7.91 15.47
CA GLY A 2 17.50 8.80 14.36
C GLY A 2 16.34 8.23 13.57
N ALA A 3 15.28 9.01 13.43
CA ALA A 3 14.19 8.67 12.55
C ALA A 3 14.65 8.84 11.09
N ARG A 4 14.50 7.80 10.28
CA ARG A 4 14.76 7.84 8.85
C ARG A 4 13.48 8.27 8.13
N VAL A 5 13.51 9.46 7.55
CA VAL A 5 12.42 9.97 6.70
C VAL A 5 12.79 9.72 5.25
N ARG A 6 11.92 9.04 4.50
CA ARG A 6 12.04 8.89 3.05
C ARG A 6 10.71 9.12 2.36
N THR A 7 10.76 9.68 1.16
CA THR A 7 9.58 9.75 0.29
C THR A 7 9.37 8.39 -0.36
N VAL A 8 8.15 7.90 -0.30
CA VAL A 8 7.73 6.66 -0.96
C VAL A 8 6.53 6.93 -1.84
N GLU A 9 6.34 6.08 -2.84
CA GLU A 9 5.16 6.11 -3.69
C GLU A 9 4.15 5.11 -3.17
N TYR A 10 2.88 5.45 -3.30
CA TYR A 10 1.79 4.57 -2.95
C TYR A 10 0.70 4.61 -4.01
N PHE A 11 -0.04 3.51 -4.05
CA PHE A 11 -1.11 3.27 -5.00
C PHE A 11 -2.33 2.85 -4.23
N TYR A 12 -3.51 3.11 -4.77
CA TYR A 12 -4.74 2.54 -4.23
C TYR A 12 -5.53 1.80 -5.30
N VAL A 13 -6.21 0.74 -4.87
CA VAL A 13 -7.10 -0.06 -5.72
C VAL A 13 -8.43 -0.19 -5.02
N MET A 14 -9.50 0.00 -5.78
CA MET A 14 -10.85 -0.27 -5.32
C MET A 14 -11.15 -1.74 -5.59
N VAL A 15 -11.35 -2.51 -4.53
CA VAL A 15 -11.86 -3.88 -4.63
C VAL A 15 -13.31 -3.91 -4.15
N HIS A 16 -14.09 -4.85 -4.68
CA HIS A 16 -15.40 -5.12 -4.09
C HIS A 16 -15.16 -5.83 -2.76
N ASP A 17 -15.94 -5.46 -1.74
CA ASP A 17 -15.83 -6.00 -0.39
C ASP A 17 -16.39 -7.44 -0.35
N ARG A 18 -15.64 -8.36 -0.96
CA ARG A 18 -15.91 -9.80 -0.92
C ARG A 18 -14.82 -10.48 -0.09
N PRO A 19 -15.20 -11.41 0.80
CA PRO A 19 -14.23 -12.16 1.58
C PRO A 19 -13.25 -12.89 0.65
N GLY A 20 -11.97 -12.60 0.82
CA GLY A 20 -10.87 -13.24 0.07
C GLY A 20 -10.36 -12.50 -1.17
N GLU A 21 -11.03 -11.45 -1.66
CA GLU A 21 -10.51 -10.69 -2.81
C GLU A 21 -9.21 -9.93 -2.49
N ALA A 22 -9.16 -9.27 -1.33
CA ALA A 22 -7.92 -8.64 -0.85
C ALA A 22 -6.79 -9.66 -0.67
N TYR A 23 -7.11 -10.86 -0.16
CA TYR A 23 -6.15 -11.94 0.01
C TYR A 23 -5.62 -12.45 -1.34
N ARG A 24 -6.50 -12.69 -2.32
CA ARG A 24 -6.09 -13.09 -3.68
C ARG A 24 -5.15 -12.06 -4.32
N LEU A 25 -5.46 -10.78 -4.16
CA LEU A 25 -4.62 -9.70 -4.67
C LEU A 25 -3.24 -9.73 -4.00
N LEU A 26 -3.19 -9.88 -2.68
CA LEU A 26 -1.92 -9.98 -1.93
C LEU A 26 -1.11 -11.23 -2.32
N SER A 27 -1.75 -12.40 -2.45
CA SER A 27 -1.08 -13.63 -2.90
C SER A 27 -0.53 -13.51 -4.33
N GLN A 28 -1.23 -12.77 -5.20
CA GLN A 28 -0.78 -12.52 -6.56
C GLN A 28 0.43 -11.58 -6.59
N LEU A 29 0.44 -10.54 -5.75
CA LEU A 29 1.60 -9.66 -5.56
C LEU A 29 2.81 -10.43 -5.01
N GLU A 30 2.59 -11.30 -4.02
CA GLU A 30 3.63 -12.18 -3.47
C GLU A 30 4.21 -13.11 -4.56
N SER A 31 3.36 -13.71 -5.38
CA SER A 31 3.78 -14.59 -6.49
C SER A 31 4.64 -13.86 -7.52
N GLU A 32 4.41 -12.56 -7.70
CA GLU A 32 5.17 -11.67 -8.59
C GLU A 32 6.38 -11.01 -7.88
N GLN A 33 6.69 -11.42 -6.64
CA GLN A 33 7.79 -10.90 -5.82
C GLN A 33 7.68 -9.38 -5.56
N VAL A 34 6.46 -8.87 -5.54
CA VAL A 34 6.20 -7.46 -5.20
C VAL A 34 6.21 -7.32 -3.68
N ASN A 35 7.30 -6.76 -3.15
CA ASN A 35 7.42 -6.45 -1.73
C ASN A 35 6.64 -5.18 -1.37
N LEU A 36 5.88 -5.22 -0.28
CA LEU A 36 5.12 -4.08 0.25
C LEU A 36 5.74 -3.61 1.57
N LEU A 37 6.08 -2.33 1.63
CA LEU A 37 6.51 -1.65 2.85
C LEU A 37 5.37 -1.56 3.86
N ALA A 38 4.15 -1.34 3.35
CA ALA A 38 2.93 -1.30 4.14
C ALA A 38 1.71 -1.59 3.27
N PHE A 39 0.62 -1.97 3.95
CA PHE A 39 -0.67 -2.24 3.37
C PHE A 39 -1.76 -1.67 4.29
N ASN A 40 -2.79 -1.08 3.70
CA ASN A 40 -3.94 -0.60 4.44
C ASN A 40 -5.23 -0.92 3.67
N ALA A 41 -6.28 -1.33 4.39
CA ALA A 41 -7.59 -1.62 3.83
C ALA A 41 -8.62 -0.68 4.47
N ILE A 42 -9.14 0.24 3.67
CA ILE A 42 -10.10 1.26 4.11
C ILE A 42 -11.46 0.88 3.51
N PRO A 43 -12.42 0.41 4.31
CA PRO A 43 -13.77 0.14 3.82
C PRO A 43 -14.43 1.44 3.35
N MET A 44 -14.89 1.46 2.11
CA MET A 44 -15.56 2.57 1.44
C MET A 44 -17.02 2.21 1.18
N GLY A 45 -17.84 2.37 2.21
CA GLY A 45 -19.26 2.00 2.15
C GLY A 45 -19.48 0.49 2.31
N PRO A 46 -20.66 -0.04 1.93
CA PRO A 46 -21.05 -1.41 2.24
C PRO A 46 -20.44 -2.47 1.31
N ASP A 47 -20.08 -2.10 0.07
CA ASP A 47 -19.72 -3.06 -0.99
C ASP A 47 -18.32 -2.84 -1.57
N HIS A 48 -17.58 -1.83 -1.11
CA HIS A 48 -16.28 -1.48 -1.65
C HIS A 48 -15.25 -1.27 -0.56
N THR A 49 -14.04 -1.72 -0.83
CA THR A 49 -12.89 -1.52 0.05
C THR A 49 -11.77 -0.92 -0.78
N GLN A 50 -11.22 0.20 -0.33
CA GLN A 50 -10.04 0.80 -0.91
C GLN A 50 -8.82 0.19 -0.25
N LEU A 51 -8.01 -0.52 -1.03
CA LEU A 51 -6.73 -1.02 -0.58
C LEU A 51 -5.65 -0.02 -0.97
N VAL A 52 -4.88 0.43 0.01
CA VAL A 52 -3.71 1.29 -0.17
C VAL A 52 -2.46 0.44 -0.05
N LEU A 53 -1.65 0.46 -1.10
CA LEU A 53 -0.46 -0.36 -1.28
C LEU A 53 0.76 0.55 -1.31
N PHE A 54 1.74 0.26 -0.45
CA PHE A 54 3.03 0.95 -0.42
C PHE A 54 4.10 -0.02 -0.92
N PRO A 55 4.37 -0.10 -2.23
CA PRO A 55 5.40 -0.98 -2.76
C PRO A 55 6.79 -0.48 -2.38
N ASP A 56 7.72 -1.42 -2.22
CA ASP A 56 9.15 -1.12 -2.17
C ASP A 56 9.67 -0.69 -3.55
N ASN A 57 9.08 -1.24 -4.62
CA ASN A 57 9.38 -0.91 -6.01
C ASN A 57 8.09 -0.62 -6.79
N SER A 58 7.85 0.66 -7.09
CA SER A 58 6.65 1.13 -7.80
C SER A 58 6.59 0.67 -9.25
N ASP A 59 7.73 0.56 -9.95
CA ASP A 59 7.79 0.03 -11.32
C ASP A 59 7.34 -1.44 -11.37
N LEU A 60 7.77 -2.24 -10.40
CA LEU A 60 7.41 -3.66 -10.34
C LEU A 60 5.90 -3.81 -10.10
N LEU A 61 5.36 -3.10 -9.11
CA LEU A 61 3.91 -3.11 -8.82
C LEU A 61 3.09 -2.68 -10.06
N THR A 62 3.50 -1.62 -10.75
CA THR A 62 2.79 -1.11 -11.93
C THR A 62 2.82 -2.10 -13.09
N LYS A 63 3.96 -2.75 -13.33
CA LYS A 63 4.09 -3.80 -14.36
C LYS A 63 3.23 -5.02 -14.03
N THR A 64 3.27 -5.48 -12.78
CA THR A 64 2.44 -6.60 -12.33
C THR A 64 0.96 -6.25 -12.49
N ALA A 65 0.53 -5.07 -12.05
CA ALA A 65 -0.86 -4.64 -12.21
C ALA A 65 -1.31 -4.55 -13.67
N ALA A 66 -0.46 -4.04 -14.55
CA ALA A 66 -0.76 -4.02 -15.98
C ALA A 66 -0.90 -5.44 -16.56
N ARG A 67 -0.08 -6.40 -16.12
CA ARG A 67 -0.17 -7.81 -16.54
C ARG A 67 -1.40 -8.52 -16.00
N THR A 68 -1.83 -8.18 -14.79
CA THR A 68 -2.94 -8.85 -14.09
C THR A 68 -4.28 -8.15 -14.29
N GLY A 69 -4.29 -7.00 -14.97
CA GLY A 69 -5.50 -6.20 -15.20
C GLY A 69 -5.99 -5.46 -13.95
N LEU A 70 -5.13 -5.30 -12.93
CA LEU A 70 -5.46 -4.55 -11.72
C LEU A 70 -5.53 -3.05 -12.02
N ARG A 71 -6.64 -2.44 -11.63
CA ARG A 71 -6.83 -0.99 -11.72
C ARG A 71 -6.17 -0.28 -10.53
N LEU A 72 -4.86 -0.08 -10.64
CA LEU A 72 -4.13 0.79 -9.71
C LEU A 72 -4.41 2.26 -10.03
N THR A 73 -4.61 3.05 -8.99
CA THR A 73 -4.66 4.50 -9.07
C THR A 73 -3.46 5.09 -8.32
N GLY A 74 -2.68 5.91 -9.00
CA GLY A 74 -1.40 6.45 -8.53
C GLY A 74 -0.53 6.88 -9.72
N PRO A 75 0.78 7.13 -9.51
CA PRO A 75 1.47 7.13 -8.23
C PRO A 75 1.12 8.37 -7.39
N GLN A 76 0.85 8.16 -6.11
CA GLN A 76 0.78 9.25 -5.12
C GLN A 76 2.03 9.23 -4.25
N ARG A 77 2.43 10.39 -3.74
CA ARG A 77 3.62 10.53 -2.89
C ARG A 77 3.23 10.56 -1.42
N ALA A 78 3.92 9.77 -0.60
CA ALA A 78 3.80 9.77 0.85
C ALA A 78 5.18 9.91 1.51
N LEU A 79 5.17 10.32 2.77
CA LEU A 79 6.36 10.34 3.61
C LEU A 79 6.30 9.15 4.56
N LEU A 80 7.34 8.31 4.49
CA LEU A 80 7.56 7.19 5.38
C LEU A 80 8.63 7.60 6.40
N VAL A 81 8.21 7.67 7.66
CA VAL A 81 9.09 7.92 8.81
C VAL A 81 9.26 6.61 9.56
N GLN A 82 10.49 6.09 9.59
CA GLN A 82 10.84 4.85 10.29
C GLN A 82 11.79 5.17 11.44
N ASP A 83 11.44 4.73 12.65
CA ASP A 83 12.36 4.77 13.78
C ASP A 83 13.11 3.43 13.93
N ASP A 84 14.39 3.52 14.29
CA ASP A 84 15.33 2.39 14.33
C ASP A 84 15.28 1.63 15.68
N GLU A 85 14.61 2.15 16.71
CA GLU A 85 14.54 1.51 18.03
C GLU A 85 13.40 0.48 18.13
N SER A 86 13.74 -0.79 17.93
CA SER A 86 13.18 -2.04 18.51
C SER A 86 11.66 -2.31 18.44
N SER A 87 10.86 -1.38 17.95
CA SER A 87 9.42 -1.48 17.73
C SER A 87 9.15 -0.71 16.46
N ARG A 88 9.16 -1.46 15.33
CA ARG A 88 9.04 -0.97 13.95
C ARG A 88 7.77 -0.15 13.72
N ARG A 89 7.76 1.09 14.21
CA ARG A 89 6.72 2.08 13.96
C ARG A 89 7.11 2.82 12.70
N ALA A 90 6.43 2.48 11.62
CA ALA A 90 6.49 3.16 10.36
C ALA A 90 5.27 4.08 10.28
N LEU A 91 5.48 5.39 10.45
CA LEU A 91 4.43 6.36 10.19
C LEU A 91 4.42 6.65 8.69
N ILE A 92 3.26 6.43 8.06
CA ILE A 92 3.03 6.85 6.69
C ILE A 92 2.03 7.99 6.71
N CYS A 93 2.51 9.19 6.38
CA CYS A 93 1.64 10.34 6.21
C CYS A 93 1.42 10.56 4.71
N SER A 94 0.19 10.29 4.27
CA SER A 94 -0.29 10.57 2.91
C SER A 94 -1.26 11.74 2.97
N PRO A 95 -1.22 12.70 2.04
CA PRO A 95 -2.11 13.87 2.07
C PRO A 95 -3.61 13.49 1.89
N ASN A 96 -3.90 12.33 1.31
CA ASN A 96 -5.27 11.81 1.13
C ASN A 96 -5.73 10.84 2.22
N VAL A 97 -4.82 10.28 3.01
CA VAL A 97 -5.16 9.42 4.15
C VAL A 97 -4.92 10.27 5.38
N PHE A 98 -5.96 10.96 5.84
CA PHE A 98 -5.96 11.91 6.96
C PHE A 98 -5.54 11.31 8.32
N ASN A 99 -4.93 10.13 8.33
CA ASN A 99 -4.49 9.43 9.52
C ASN A 99 -3.06 8.96 9.31
N CYS A 100 -2.11 9.55 10.04
CA CYS A 100 -0.78 8.94 10.18
C CYS A 100 -0.98 7.73 11.09
N LEU A 101 -1.16 6.53 10.50
CA LEU A 101 -1.30 5.30 11.28
C LEU A 101 0.00 5.05 12.05
N GLY A 102 -0.10 5.00 13.39
CA GLY A 102 1.00 4.83 14.34
C GLY A 102 0.95 3.53 15.12
#